data_AF-A0A942F9V4-F1
#
_entry.id   AF-A0A942F9V4-F1
#
_cell.length_a   1.000
_cell.length_b   1.000
_cell.length_c   1.000
_cell.angle_alpha   90.00
_cell.angle_beta   90.00
_cell.angle_gamma   90.00
#
_symmetry.space_group_name_H-M   'P 1'
#
loop_
_entity.id
_entity.type
_entity.pdbx_description
1 polymer ?
#
loop_
_entity_poly.entity_id
_entity_poly.type
_entity_poly.pdbx_seq_one_letter_code
_entity_poly.pdbx_strand_id
1 'polypeptide(L)'
;MRRLILKTIQYISLSLRRERAGVRVDNLLSPSPLSPPLPSPKRFVQAGARGGDSFAWFKAILNSRGLSVLFLVIAMMLMVSIGYVFSYLIPTKQKSVSLTVSSNQAFFIAQSGVEFAVRYATDQGWANKPALNGLDNMTRNLGRGSFVLDYDDLNDRLISRGQIPNSSERRIVVSSFTSFLMTYFGSASTPADNGTNNANPTAVTPPGGMQAGDLVLMIGQARANAGALTISNAGGQSWTLETQQNQTNCRIRLFWCRFNGTWSANPSVSLGSTNCNTVVMHVFRPPNTSSVWQVDVAQVSGNFTAPPAPNRTVTIPGITTITDGALVFATWASRDDNTWGSLTGTGAWFTPGSAQYRNTSGADQSQTHAYKVMATAGASGNVSKNQLTLGGDAGAYLIIAFKAVII
;
A
#
# COMPACT_ATOMS: atom_id res chain seq x y z
N MET A 1 -53.20 4.42 9.10
CA MET A 1 -52.51 5.39 8.21
C MET A 1 -51.52 4.67 7.31
N ARG A 2 -52.04 4.09 6.24
CA ARG A 2 -51.32 3.54 5.10
C ARG A 2 -51.03 4.67 4.10
N ARG A 3 -49.98 4.47 3.27
CA ARG A 3 -49.71 5.01 1.92
C ARG A 3 -48.75 6.20 1.76
N LEU A 4 -47.88 6.00 0.76
CA LEU A 4 -47.17 6.95 -0.11
C LEU A 4 -46.06 7.76 0.58
N ILE A 5 -44.81 7.74 0.12
CA ILE A 5 -44.37 8.09 -1.24
C ILE A 5 -43.23 7.19 -1.72
N LEU A 6 -43.38 6.71 -2.97
CA LEU A 6 -42.44 5.92 -3.75
C LEU A 6 -42.34 6.61 -5.12
N LYS A 7 -41.12 6.65 -5.68
CA LYS A 7 -40.67 7.18 -7.00
C LYS A 7 -40.14 8.62 -7.03
N THR A 8 -38.82 8.74 -7.22
CA THR A 8 -38.26 9.26 -8.48
C THR A 8 -37.02 8.42 -8.85
N ILE A 9 -36.98 8.02 -10.12
CA ILE A 9 -36.09 7.10 -10.81
C ILE A 9 -35.10 7.92 -11.67
N GLN A 10 -33.93 7.32 -12.00
CA GLN A 10 -33.04 7.61 -13.14
C GLN A 10 -32.24 8.92 -13.13
N TYR A 11 -30.92 8.81 -12.93
CA TYR A 11 -29.89 9.01 -13.96
C TYR A 11 -28.52 9.08 -13.28
N ILE A 12 -27.80 7.96 -13.17
CA ILE A 12 -26.33 8.01 -13.13
C ILE A 12 -25.84 6.98 -14.14
N SER A 13 -25.47 7.50 -15.30
CA SER A 13 -24.78 6.79 -16.35
C SER A 13 -23.51 6.15 -15.78
N LEU A 14 -23.42 4.82 -15.89
CA LEU A 14 -22.18 4.08 -15.69
C LEU A 14 -21.17 4.55 -16.75
N SER A 15 -20.40 5.59 -16.44
CA SER A 15 -19.14 5.86 -17.11
C SER A 15 -18.08 4.92 -16.54
N LEU A 16 -18.04 3.69 -17.08
CA LEU A 16 -16.86 2.84 -16.97
C LEU A 16 -15.74 3.46 -17.82
N ARG A 17 -15.17 4.56 -17.33
CA ARG A 17 -13.92 5.10 -17.85
C ARG A 17 -12.80 4.22 -17.31
N ARG A 18 -12.47 3.21 -18.10
CA ARG A 18 -11.30 2.34 -17.93
C ARG A 18 -10.05 3.19 -18.21
N GLU A 19 -9.69 4.08 -17.30
CA GLU A 19 -8.37 4.72 -17.32
C GLU A 19 -7.34 3.67 -16.92
N ARG A 20 -6.73 3.09 -17.95
CA ARG A 20 -5.52 2.27 -17.85
C ARG A 20 -4.46 3.12 -17.14
N ALA A 21 -4.17 2.79 -15.88
CA ALA A 21 -2.85 3.06 -15.32
C ALA A 21 -1.84 2.32 -16.21
N GLY A 22 -1.20 3.07 -17.09
CA GLY A 22 -0.18 2.56 -17.98
C GLY A 22 1.07 2.21 -17.18
N VAL A 23 1.13 1.00 -16.63
CA VAL A 23 2.41 0.34 -16.33
C VAL A 23 3.09 0.12 -17.67
N ARG A 24 3.91 1.09 -18.07
CA ARG A 24 4.74 0.98 -19.27
C ARG A 24 5.87 0.01 -18.96
N VAL A 25 5.63 -1.26 -19.25
CA VAL A 25 6.70 -2.25 -19.34
C VAL A 25 7.43 -1.95 -20.65
N ASP A 26 8.46 -1.11 -20.58
CA ASP A 26 9.38 -0.94 -21.69
C ASP A 26 10.15 -2.26 -21.84
N ASN A 27 9.58 -3.18 -22.64
CA ASN A 27 10.32 -4.28 -23.23
C ASN A 27 11.33 -3.66 -24.19
N LEU A 28 12.52 -3.35 -23.67
CA LEU A 28 13.74 -3.14 -24.43
C LEU A 28 14.18 -4.49 -25.05
N LEU A 29 13.34 -5.02 -25.94
CA LEU A 29 13.78 -6.00 -26.93
C LEU A 29 14.43 -5.18 -28.03
N SER A 30 15.76 -5.11 -28.00
CA SER A 30 16.53 -4.68 -29.16
C SER A 30 16.07 -5.49 -30.39
N PRO A 31 15.87 -4.83 -31.54
CA PRO A 31 15.57 -5.55 -32.77
C PRO A 31 16.74 -6.50 -33.04
N SER A 32 16.48 -7.80 -32.95
CA SER A 32 17.42 -8.81 -33.39
C SER A 32 17.78 -8.53 -34.85
N PRO A 33 19.04 -8.68 -35.25
CA PRO A 33 19.45 -8.44 -36.62
C PRO A 33 18.60 -9.28 -37.56
N LEU A 34 18.04 -8.60 -38.56
CA LEU A 34 17.27 -9.18 -39.65
C LEU A 34 17.94 -10.47 -40.13
N SER A 35 17.16 -11.56 -40.06
CA SER A 35 17.50 -12.86 -40.60
C SER A 35 18.12 -12.72 -42.00
N PRO A 36 19.22 -13.44 -42.31
CA PRO A 36 19.78 -13.41 -43.64
C PRO A 36 18.72 -13.81 -44.68
N PRO A 37 18.76 -13.21 -45.88
CA PRO A 37 17.77 -13.46 -46.92
C PRO A 37 17.75 -14.96 -47.26
N LEU A 38 16.53 -15.51 -47.29
CA LEU A 38 16.26 -16.86 -47.77
C LEU A 38 16.92 -17.05 -49.15
N PRO A 39 17.68 -18.15 -49.36
CA PRO A 39 18.27 -18.43 -50.65
C PRO A 39 17.16 -18.50 -51.71
N SER A 40 17.37 -17.75 -52.78
CA SER A 40 16.48 -17.70 -53.94
C SER A 40 16.24 -19.11 -54.49
N PRO A 41 15.03 -19.40 -55.02
CA PRO A 41 14.73 -20.70 -55.59
C PRO A 41 15.65 -20.93 -56.79
N LYS A 42 16.59 -21.88 -56.67
CA LYS A 42 17.38 -22.32 -57.81
C LYS A 42 16.44 -22.94 -58.83
N ARG A 43 16.29 -22.22 -59.94
CA ARG A 43 15.58 -22.63 -61.15
C ARG A 43 16.12 -23.98 -61.59
N PHE A 44 15.33 -25.04 -61.41
CA PHE A 44 15.66 -26.37 -61.90
C PHE A 44 15.58 -26.35 -63.43
N VAL A 45 16.72 -26.60 -64.06
CA VAL A 45 16.84 -26.82 -65.50
C VAL A 45 16.21 -28.19 -65.80
N GLN A 46 15.16 -28.16 -66.61
CA GLN A 46 14.48 -29.35 -67.10
C GLN A 46 15.34 -29.97 -68.22
N ALA A 47 16.15 -30.96 -67.85
CA ALA A 47 16.82 -31.82 -68.81
C ALA A 47 15.84 -32.91 -69.25
N GLY A 48 15.47 -32.89 -70.53
CA GLY A 48 14.77 -34.01 -71.15
C GLY A 48 15.73 -35.16 -71.47
N ALA A 49 15.23 -36.39 -71.36
CA ALA A 49 15.34 -37.43 -72.38
C ALA A 49 14.79 -38.77 -71.87
N ARG A 50 14.00 -39.43 -72.75
CA ARG A 50 13.83 -40.89 -72.92
C ARG A 50 13.21 -41.65 -71.73
N GLY A 51 12.04 -42.26 -71.84
CA GLY A 51 11.62 -43.19 -72.90
C GLY A 51 11.99 -44.60 -72.45
N GLY A 52 10.98 -45.43 -72.15
CA GLY A 52 11.16 -46.87 -71.92
C GLY A 52 10.46 -47.40 -70.66
N ASP A 53 9.23 -47.86 -70.85
CA ASP A 53 8.74 -49.16 -70.38
C ASP A 53 8.94 -49.50 -68.88
N SER A 54 8.09 -48.96 -68.01
CA SER A 54 7.93 -49.49 -66.64
C SER A 54 6.46 -49.57 -66.17
N PHE A 55 5.51 -49.44 -67.09
CA PHE A 55 4.07 -49.39 -66.78
C PHE A 55 3.37 -50.77 -66.88
N ALA A 56 4.12 -51.86 -66.71
CA ALA A 56 3.58 -53.22 -66.68
C ALA A 56 3.54 -53.83 -65.26
N TRP A 57 4.33 -53.31 -64.31
CA TRP A 57 4.37 -53.86 -62.94
C TRP A 57 3.24 -53.34 -62.04
N PHE A 58 2.65 -52.18 -62.34
CA PHE A 58 1.53 -51.61 -61.58
C PHE A 58 0.20 -52.36 -61.74
N LYS A 59 0.06 -53.23 -62.76
CA LYS A 59 -1.16 -54.05 -62.95
C LYS A 59 -1.18 -55.34 -62.13
N ALA A 60 -0.04 -55.78 -61.59
CA ALA A 60 0.05 -57.01 -60.80
C ALA A 60 -0.35 -56.85 -59.32
N ILE A 61 -0.55 -55.62 -58.84
CA ILE A 61 -0.82 -55.33 -57.41
C ILE A 61 -2.31 -55.05 -57.15
N LEU A 62 -3.16 -55.01 -58.19
CA LEU A 62 -4.60 -54.75 -58.11
C LEU A 62 -5.43 -56.00 -57.73
N ASN A 63 -4.90 -56.87 -56.87
CA ASN A 63 -5.72 -57.90 -56.24
C ASN A 63 -6.33 -57.34 -54.95
N SER A 64 -7.64 -57.10 -54.96
CA SER A 64 -8.38 -56.29 -53.97
C SER A 64 -8.27 -56.78 -52.52
N ARG A 65 -7.84 -58.03 -52.30
CA ARG A 65 -7.65 -58.60 -50.95
C ARG A 65 -6.28 -58.31 -50.34
N GLY A 66 -5.22 -58.13 -51.14
CA GLY A 66 -3.87 -57.84 -50.63
C GLY A 66 -3.64 -56.36 -50.31
N LEU A 67 -4.34 -55.48 -51.03
CA LEU A 67 -4.19 -54.02 -50.91
C LEU A 67 -4.77 -53.47 -49.60
N SER A 68 -5.84 -54.09 -49.09
CA SER A 68 -6.43 -53.75 -47.78
C SER A 68 -5.48 -54.03 -46.61
N VAL A 69 -4.74 -55.15 -46.66
CA VAL A 69 -3.76 -55.51 -45.61
C VAL A 69 -2.56 -54.56 -45.63
N LEU A 70 -2.04 -54.23 -46.82
CA LEU A 70 -0.94 -53.29 -46.97
C LEU A 70 -1.32 -51.90 -46.45
N PHE A 71 -2.54 -51.44 -46.75
CA PHE A 71 -3.05 -50.17 -46.26
C PHE A 71 -3.13 -50.12 -44.73
N LEU A 72 -3.55 -51.23 -44.09
CA LEU A 72 -3.65 -51.33 -42.64
C LEU A 72 -2.27 -51.27 -41.96
N VAL A 73 -1.26 -51.95 -42.54
CA VAL A 73 0.13 -51.90 -42.04
C VAL A 73 0.71 -50.49 -42.16
N ILE A 74 0.46 -49.81 -43.29
CA ILE A 74 0.90 -48.42 -43.48
C ILE A 74 0.20 -47.48 -42.48
N ALA A 75 -1.11 -47.67 -42.25
CA ALA A 75 -1.85 -46.88 -41.27
C ALA A 75 -1.34 -47.09 -39.83
N MET A 76 -1.03 -48.32 -39.45
CA MET A 76 -0.43 -48.62 -38.14
C MET A 76 0.96 -48.00 -37.98
N MET A 77 1.83 -48.10 -38.98
CA MET A 77 3.15 -47.45 -39.00
C MET A 77 3.04 -45.92 -38.90
N LEU A 78 2.09 -45.32 -39.61
CA LEU A 78 1.85 -43.88 -39.56
C LEU A 78 1.40 -43.43 -38.17
N MET A 79 0.49 -44.18 -37.55
CA MET A 79 -0.02 -43.84 -36.22
C MET A 79 1.07 -43.94 -35.14
N VAL A 80 1.92 -44.96 -35.20
CA VAL A 80 3.09 -45.10 -34.30
C VAL A 80 4.08 -43.96 -34.51
N SER A 81 4.36 -43.59 -35.77
CA SER A 81 5.27 -42.48 -36.10
C SER A 81 4.75 -41.15 -35.56
N ILE A 82 3.45 -40.88 -35.70
CA ILE A 82 2.81 -39.67 -35.16
C ILE A 82 2.85 -39.68 -33.62
N GLY A 83 2.54 -40.80 -32.99
CA GLY A 83 2.61 -40.96 -31.53
C GLY A 83 4.03 -40.76 -30.98
N TYR A 84 5.04 -41.25 -31.69
CA TYR A 84 6.45 -41.04 -31.35
C TYR A 84 6.84 -39.55 -31.47
N VAL A 85 6.47 -38.88 -32.57
CA VAL A 85 6.76 -37.45 -32.77
C VAL A 85 6.08 -36.59 -31.70
N PHE A 86 4.81 -36.83 -31.36
CA PHE A 86 4.14 -36.08 -30.30
C PHE A 86 4.75 -36.36 -28.91
N SER A 87 5.10 -37.61 -28.61
CA SER A 87 5.78 -37.95 -27.35
C SER A 87 7.15 -37.30 -27.24
N TYR A 88 7.85 -37.12 -28.36
CA TYR A 88 9.13 -36.40 -28.41
C TYR A 88 8.96 -34.88 -28.27
N LEU A 89 7.86 -34.30 -28.76
CA LEU A 89 7.58 -32.87 -28.66
C LEU A 89 7.07 -32.43 -27.28
N ILE A 90 6.40 -33.30 -26.51
CA ILE A 90 5.87 -32.94 -25.18
C ILE A 90 6.97 -32.48 -24.19
N PRO A 91 8.12 -33.18 -24.03
CA PRO A 91 9.21 -32.74 -23.16
C PRO A 91 9.83 -31.41 -23.60
N THR A 92 9.85 -31.12 -24.90
CA THR A 92 10.47 -29.89 -25.42
C THR A 92 9.75 -28.60 -24.99
N LYS A 93 8.46 -28.70 -24.62
CA LYS A 93 7.65 -27.57 -24.11
C LYS A 93 7.89 -27.26 -22.63
N GLN A 94 8.49 -28.17 -21.86
CA GLN A 94 8.65 -27.98 -20.41
C GLN A 94 9.80 -27.03 -20.03
N LYS A 95 10.72 -26.70 -20.95
CA LYS A 95 11.79 -25.71 -20.70
C LYS A 95 11.28 -24.28 -20.50
N SER A 96 10.03 -23.99 -20.86
CA SER A 96 9.43 -22.66 -20.67
C SER A 96 9.08 -22.35 -19.20
N VAL A 97 8.93 -23.37 -18.34
CA VAL A 97 8.50 -23.17 -16.94
C VAL A 97 9.59 -22.54 -16.08
N SER A 98 10.87 -22.88 -16.30
CA SER A 98 11.97 -22.36 -15.48
C SER A 98 12.18 -20.86 -15.66
N LEU A 99 11.97 -20.33 -16.87
CA LEU A 99 12.06 -18.91 -17.16
C LEU A 99 11.02 -18.10 -16.38
N THR A 100 9.79 -18.62 -16.24
CA THR A 100 8.74 -17.98 -15.44
C THR A 100 9.08 -17.96 -13.95
N VAL A 101 9.63 -19.06 -13.41
CA VAL A 101 9.99 -19.14 -11.98
C VAL A 101 11.11 -18.17 -11.64
N SER A 102 12.23 -18.19 -12.38
CA SER A 102 13.33 -17.26 -12.14
C SER A 102 12.88 -15.82 -12.32
N SER A 103 12.05 -15.54 -13.33
CA SER A 103 11.55 -14.20 -13.57
C SER A 103 10.70 -13.66 -12.42
N ASN A 104 9.81 -14.47 -11.84
CA ASN A 104 9.00 -14.07 -10.68
C ASN A 104 9.88 -13.87 -9.45
N GLN A 105 10.87 -14.75 -9.24
CA GLN A 105 11.84 -14.58 -8.15
C GLN A 105 12.63 -13.27 -8.29
N ALA A 106 13.13 -12.93 -9.48
CA ALA A 106 13.83 -11.67 -9.75
C ALA A 106 12.92 -10.45 -9.50
N PHE A 107 11.62 -10.55 -9.83
CA PHE A 107 10.64 -9.49 -9.52
C PHE A 107 10.48 -9.28 -8.02
N PHE A 108 10.32 -10.34 -7.23
CA PHE A 108 10.22 -10.22 -5.77
C PHE A 108 11.51 -9.68 -5.14
N ILE A 109 12.67 -10.06 -5.67
CA ILE A 109 13.97 -9.52 -5.22
C ILE A 109 14.06 -8.01 -5.51
N ALA A 110 13.63 -7.55 -6.68
CA ALA A 110 13.57 -6.13 -7.01
C ALA A 110 12.61 -5.38 -6.07
N GLN A 111 11.47 -5.99 -5.72
CA GLN A 111 10.52 -5.40 -4.76
C GLN A 111 11.15 -5.27 -3.37
N SER A 112 11.85 -6.31 -2.89
CA SER A 112 12.59 -6.25 -1.63
C SER A 112 13.65 -5.14 -1.62
N GLY A 113 14.26 -4.84 -2.76
CA GLY A 113 15.21 -3.74 -2.88
C GLY A 113 14.58 -2.37 -2.66
N VAL A 114 13.37 -2.13 -3.19
CA VAL A 114 12.60 -0.90 -2.90
C VAL A 114 12.28 -0.78 -1.42
N GLU A 115 11.78 -1.85 -0.80
CA GLU A 115 11.46 -1.86 0.63
C GLU A 115 12.69 -1.63 1.51
N PHE A 116 13.83 -2.25 1.15
CA PHE A 116 15.11 -2.01 1.80
C PHE A 116 15.53 -0.54 1.67
N ALA A 117 15.42 0.05 0.48
CA ALA A 117 15.81 1.44 0.25
C ALA A 117 15.06 2.42 1.16
N VAL A 118 13.73 2.25 1.30
CA VAL A 118 12.89 3.11 2.16
C VAL A 118 13.34 3.01 3.61
N ARG A 119 13.51 1.78 4.13
CA ARG A 119 13.93 1.56 5.52
C ARG A 119 15.34 2.08 5.76
N TYR A 120 16.27 1.76 4.87
CA TYR A 120 17.66 2.18 4.99
C TYR A 120 17.79 3.71 4.96
N ALA A 121 17.13 4.39 4.02
CA ALA A 121 17.10 5.85 3.98
C ALA A 121 16.49 6.44 5.26
N THR A 122 15.40 5.84 5.76
CA THR A 122 14.75 6.24 7.02
C THR A 122 15.69 6.10 8.21
N ASP A 123 16.36 4.96 8.36
CA ASP A 123 17.29 4.67 9.47
C ASP A 123 18.52 5.59 9.45
N GLN A 124 18.97 5.98 8.25
CA GLN A 124 20.06 6.94 8.09
C GLN A 124 19.61 8.41 8.24
N GLY A 125 18.31 8.67 8.39
CA GLY A 125 17.77 10.03 8.42
C GLY A 125 17.89 10.78 7.09
N TRP A 126 18.00 10.06 5.97
CA TRP A 126 18.09 10.64 4.64
C TRP A 126 16.71 11.10 4.19
N ALA A 127 16.42 12.39 4.38
CA ALA A 127 15.14 13.00 4.00
C ALA A 127 15.26 13.99 2.82
N ASN A 128 16.42 14.07 2.18
CA ASN A 128 16.64 14.97 1.04
C ASN A 128 17.32 14.24 -0.12
N LYS A 129 17.10 14.72 -1.34
CA LYS A 129 17.57 14.07 -2.56
C LYS A 129 19.10 13.87 -2.58
N PRO A 130 19.95 14.84 -2.19
CA PRO A 130 21.40 14.63 -2.16
C PRO A 130 21.85 13.51 -1.22
N ALA A 131 21.23 13.38 -0.03
CA ALA A 131 21.55 12.31 0.90
C ALA A 131 21.18 10.92 0.34
N LEU A 132 20.11 10.85 -0.44
CA LEU A 132 19.65 9.61 -1.08
C LEU A 132 20.56 9.12 -2.21
N ASN A 133 21.50 9.94 -2.71
CA ASN A 133 22.55 9.47 -3.62
C ASN A 133 23.43 8.38 -2.97
N GLY A 134 23.41 8.25 -1.64
CA GLY A 134 24.02 7.12 -0.94
C GLY A 134 23.36 5.76 -1.23
N LEU A 135 22.17 5.73 -1.84
CA LEU A 135 21.53 4.50 -2.34
C LEU A 135 22.08 4.06 -3.70
N ASP A 136 22.74 4.96 -4.45
CA ASP A 136 23.20 4.66 -5.80
C ASP A 136 24.27 3.55 -5.80
N ASN A 137 24.11 2.60 -6.73
CA ASN A 137 24.89 1.37 -6.86
C ASN A 137 24.90 0.46 -5.62
N MET A 138 24.04 0.70 -4.63
CA MET A 138 23.99 -0.15 -3.43
C MET A 138 23.47 -1.54 -3.78
N THR A 139 24.23 -2.58 -3.40
CA THR A 139 23.92 -3.98 -3.71
C THR A 139 23.75 -4.80 -2.45
N ARG A 140 22.75 -5.70 -2.43
CA ARG A 140 22.57 -6.70 -1.36
C ARG A 140 22.23 -8.07 -1.93
N ASN A 141 22.80 -9.11 -1.32
CA ASN A 141 22.55 -10.50 -1.68
C ASN A 141 21.37 -11.06 -0.88
N LEU A 142 20.46 -11.78 -1.54
CA LEU A 142 19.30 -12.44 -0.96
C LEU A 142 19.21 -13.87 -1.49
N GLY A 143 19.83 -14.81 -0.76
CA GLY A 143 19.86 -16.22 -1.14
C GLY A 143 20.57 -16.44 -2.49
N ARG A 144 19.81 -16.85 -3.52
CA ARG A 144 20.34 -17.14 -4.87
C ARG A 144 20.38 -15.94 -5.81
N GLY A 145 19.93 -14.77 -5.37
CA GLY A 145 19.95 -13.56 -6.18
C GLY A 145 20.43 -12.35 -5.39
N SER A 146 20.37 -11.19 -6.02
CA SER A 146 20.75 -9.90 -5.45
C SER A 146 19.87 -8.79 -6.01
N PHE A 147 19.81 -7.66 -5.34
CA PHE A 147 19.31 -6.43 -5.95
C PHE A 147 20.39 -5.35 -5.98
N VAL A 148 20.30 -4.48 -6.98
CA VAL A 148 21.09 -3.25 -7.10
C VAL A 148 20.12 -2.06 -7.09
N LEU A 149 20.42 -1.07 -6.28
CA LEU A 149 19.72 0.21 -6.23
C LEU A 149 20.45 1.24 -7.07
N ASP A 150 19.67 2.12 -7.67
CA ASP A 150 20.13 3.22 -8.51
C ASP A 150 19.12 4.36 -8.29
N TYR A 151 19.60 5.45 -7.71
CA TYR A 151 18.77 6.59 -7.34
C TYR A 151 19.13 7.80 -8.20
N ASP A 152 18.13 8.32 -8.89
CA ASP A 152 18.20 9.45 -9.80
C ASP A 152 17.64 10.68 -9.08
N ASP A 153 18.52 11.54 -8.56
CA ASP A 153 18.15 12.71 -7.77
C ASP A 153 17.38 13.77 -8.56
N LEU A 154 17.76 13.98 -9.83
CA LEU A 154 17.12 14.93 -10.74
C LEU A 154 15.62 14.61 -10.86
N ASN A 155 15.28 13.33 -11.03
CA ASN A 155 13.90 12.88 -11.22
C ASN A 155 13.23 12.35 -9.94
N ASP A 156 13.93 12.34 -8.80
CA ASP A 156 13.50 11.70 -7.55
C ASP A 156 12.99 10.27 -7.78
N ARG A 157 13.80 9.46 -8.45
CA ARG A 157 13.39 8.15 -8.93
C ARG A 157 14.34 7.07 -8.41
N LEU A 158 13.80 6.10 -7.69
CA LEU A 158 14.54 4.91 -7.29
C LEU A 158 14.29 3.78 -8.29
N ILE A 159 15.36 3.16 -8.75
CA ILE A 159 15.34 1.96 -9.56
C ILE A 159 15.92 0.81 -8.73
N SER A 160 15.15 -0.25 -8.54
CA SER A 160 15.66 -1.51 -7.99
C SER A 160 15.70 -2.58 -9.07
N ARG A 161 16.90 -3.11 -9.32
CA ARG A 161 17.17 -4.20 -10.26
C ARG A 161 17.39 -5.49 -9.48
N GLY A 162 16.42 -6.39 -9.50
CA GLY A 162 16.54 -7.73 -8.94
C GLY A 162 17.12 -8.71 -9.96
N GLN A 163 18.18 -9.40 -9.60
CA GLN A 163 18.94 -10.29 -10.47
C GLN A 163 19.07 -11.68 -9.85
N ILE A 164 18.90 -12.69 -10.69
CA ILE A 164 19.32 -14.06 -10.42
C ILE A 164 20.45 -14.36 -11.40
N PRO A 165 21.69 -14.54 -10.93
CA PRO A 165 22.85 -14.74 -11.78
C PRO A 165 22.61 -15.81 -12.84
N ASN A 166 22.94 -15.47 -14.09
CA ASN A 166 22.81 -16.36 -15.26
C ASN A 166 21.38 -16.85 -15.55
N SER A 167 20.34 -16.21 -14.99
CA SER A 167 18.97 -16.66 -15.17
C SER A 167 18.02 -15.55 -15.61
N SER A 168 17.82 -14.50 -14.81
CA SER A 168 16.85 -13.46 -15.11
C SER A 168 17.11 -12.16 -14.34
N GLU A 169 16.69 -11.05 -14.92
CA GLU A 169 16.67 -9.73 -14.28
C GLU A 169 15.28 -9.10 -14.39
N ARG A 170 14.85 -8.41 -13.34
CA ARG A 170 13.65 -7.57 -13.31
C ARG A 170 13.95 -6.24 -12.65
N ARG A 171 13.26 -5.20 -13.13
CA ARG A 171 13.42 -3.82 -12.67
C ARG A 171 12.10 -3.29 -12.14
N ILE A 172 12.14 -2.66 -10.98
CA ILE A 172 11.05 -1.85 -10.43
C ILE A 172 11.54 -0.41 -10.37
N VAL A 173 10.67 0.52 -10.78
CA VAL A 173 10.95 1.94 -10.80
C VAL A 173 9.91 2.64 -9.94
N VAL A 174 10.37 3.40 -8.95
CA VAL A 174 9.54 4.19 -8.05
C VAL A 174 9.83 5.65 -8.32
N SER A 175 8.82 6.36 -8.82
CA SER A 175 8.88 7.82 -8.98
C SER A 175 8.54 8.51 -7.67
N SER A 176 9.08 9.70 -7.48
CA SER A 176 8.90 10.50 -6.25
C SER A 176 9.29 9.73 -5.00
N PHE A 177 10.45 9.07 -5.02
CA PHE A 177 10.90 8.17 -3.95
C PHE A 177 10.96 8.87 -2.59
N THR A 178 11.31 10.15 -2.54
CA THR A 178 11.30 10.91 -1.28
C THR A 178 9.93 10.88 -0.59
N SER A 179 8.81 10.83 -1.33
CA SER A 179 7.45 10.81 -0.76
C SER A 179 7.20 9.62 0.18
N PHE A 180 7.95 8.53 0.03
CA PHE A 180 7.88 7.34 0.87
C PHE A 180 8.62 7.48 2.19
N LEU A 181 9.35 8.58 2.40
CA LEU A 181 10.21 8.83 3.56
C LEU A 181 9.52 9.69 4.64
N MET A 182 8.19 9.79 4.61
CA MET A 182 7.45 10.34 5.73
C MET A 182 7.74 9.51 6.99
N THR A 183 8.12 10.20 8.07
CA THR A 183 8.47 9.54 9.33
C THR A 183 7.61 10.07 10.48
N TYR A 184 7.29 9.18 11.42
CA TYR A 184 6.74 9.59 12.70
C TYR A 184 7.86 10.19 13.55
N PHE A 185 7.68 11.42 14.03
CA PHE A 185 8.71 12.15 14.78
C PHE A 185 8.57 11.92 16.29
N GLY A 186 7.36 12.10 16.84
CA GLY A 186 7.15 11.97 18.28
C GLY A 186 5.74 12.32 18.72
N SER A 187 5.47 12.08 20.00
CA SER A 187 4.20 12.41 20.64
C SER A 187 4.40 13.06 22.00
N ALA A 188 3.43 13.86 22.40
CA ALA A 188 3.27 14.32 23.77
C ALA A 188 1.81 14.16 24.18
N SER A 189 1.53 14.09 25.47
CA SER A 189 0.16 14.07 25.96
C SER A 189 0.03 14.74 27.32
N THR A 190 -1.19 15.18 27.62
CA THR A 190 -1.56 15.66 28.95
C THR A 190 -2.92 15.06 29.32
N PRO A 191 -2.97 14.15 30.31
CA PRO A 191 -1.82 13.62 31.06
C PRO A 191 -0.99 12.62 30.23
N ALA A 192 0.14 12.15 30.76
CA ALA A 192 0.80 10.94 30.26
C ALA A 192 -0.12 9.70 30.49
N ASP A 193 0.19 8.55 29.87
CA ASP A 193 -0.58 7.33 30.13
C ASP A 193 -0.65 7.02 31.62
N ASN A 194 -1.84 6.66 32.09
CA ASN A 194 -2.16 6.38 33.49
C ASN A 194 -2.02 7.57 34.45
N GLY A 195 -1.90 8.79 33.94
CA GLY A 195 -1.91 10.00 34.75
C GLY A 195 -3.33 10.54 35.00
N THR A 196 -3.42 11.68 35.70
CA THR A 196 -4.68 12.35 36.02
C THR A 196 -4.71 13.75 35.43
N ASN A 197 -5.79 14.12 34.77
CA ASN A 197 -6.05 15.51 34.37
C ASN A 197 -7.54 15.81 34.23
N ASN A 198 -8.00 16.83 34.93
CA ASN A 198 -9.35 17.37 34.84
C ASN A 198 -9.36 18.87 34.47
N ALA A 199 -8.19 19.43 34.14
CA ALA A 199 -8.05 20.84 33.81
C ALA A 199 -8.77 21.18 32.49
N ASN A 200 -9.33 22.39 32.44
CA ASN A 200 -9.92 22.95 31.23
C ASN A 200 -9.60 24.47 31.18
N PRO A 201 -8.81 24.95 30.21
CA PRO A 201 -8.25 24.21 29.08
C PRO A 201 -7.13 23.22 29.49
N THR A 202 -6.90 22.21 28.66
CA THR A 202 -5.75 21.30 28.80
C THR A 202 -4.66 21.71 27.81
N ALA A 203 -3.51 22.14 28.30
CA ALA A 203 -2.32 22.41 27.50
C ALA A 203 -1.48 21.15 27.33
N VAL A 204 -0.81 21.03 26.19
CA VAL A 204 0.16 19.95 25.92
C VAL A 204 1.52 20.58 25.59
N THR A 205 2.58 20.11 26.24
CA THR A 205 3.95 20.52 25.90
C THR A 205 4.36 19.80 24.61
N PRO A 206 4.63 20.50 23.49
CA PRO A 206 4.99 19.86 22.24
C PRO A 206 6.30 19.05 22.36
N PRO A 207 6.50 17.97 21.57
CA PRO A 207 7.78 17.31 21.47
C PRO A 207 8.91 18.29 21.10
N GLY A 208 10.06 18.20 21.76
CA GLY A 208 11.24 18.99 21.39
C GLY A 208 11.81 18.56 20.02
N GLY A 209 12.49 19.47 19.31
CA GLY A 209 13.18 19.16 18.05
C GLY A 209 12.28 19.10 16.80
N MET A 210 11.04 19.57 16.90
CA MET A 210 10.17 19.77 15.74
C MET A 210 10.81 20.74 14.73
N GLN A 211 10.54 20.50 13.45
CA GLN A 211 11.06 21.30 12.34
C GLN A 211 9.92 21.97 11.59
N ALA A 212 10.16 23.17 11.07
CA ALA A 212 9.17 23.86 10.24
C ALA A 212 8.73 22.94 9.08
N GLY A 213 7.42 22.73 8.92
CA GLY A 213 6.87 21.74 7.99
C GLY A 213 6.30 20.48 8.63
N ASP A 214 6.66 20.16 9.87
CA ASP A 214 6.09 19.00 10.55
C ASP A 214 4.56 19.10 10.65
N LEU A 215 3.84 18.01 10.33
CA LEU A 215 2.40 17.88 10.56
C LEU A 215 2.18 17.63 12.04
N VAL A 216 1.41 18.50 12.67
CA VAL A 216 1.02 18.35 14.07
C VAL A 216 -0.45 17.94 14.09
N LEU A 217 -0.72 16.75 14.61
CA LEU A 217 -2.07 16.29 14.92
C LEU A 217 -2.28 16.41 16.42
N MET A 218 -3.39 17.03 16.85
CA MET A 218 -3.78 17.10 18.24
C MET A 218 -5.18 16.52 18.41
N ILE A 219 -5.34 15.61 19.35
CA ILE A 219 -6.60 14.94 19.63
C ILE A 219 -7.01 15.29 21.04
N GLY A 220 -8.08 16.07 21.15
CA GLY A 220 -8.74 16.33 22.42
C GLY A 220 -9.81 15.28 22.70
N GLN A 221 -9.86 14.79 23.94
CA GLN A 221 -10.88 13.87 24.44
C GLN A 221 -11.42 14.37 25.78
N ALA A 222 -12.75 14.46 25.88
CA ALA A 222 -13.45 14.85 27.12
C ALA A 222 -14.47 13.80 27.56
N ARG A 223 -14.48 13.46 28.84
CA ARG A 223 -15.54 12.67 29.49
C ARG A 223 -16.73 13.60 29.82
N ALA A 224 -17.50 13.95 28.79
CA ALA A 224 -18.61 14.90 28.89
C ALA A 224 -19.79 14.55 27.97
N ASN A 225 -20.97 15.10 28.26
CA ASN A 225 -22.18 14.96 27.43
C ASN A 225 -22.43 16.16 26.50
N ALA A 226 -21.82 17.32 26.77
CA ALA A 226 -22.01 18.57 26.05
C ALA A 226 -20.75 19.46 26.09
N GLY A 227 -20.76 20.58 25.36
CA GLY A 227 -19.62 21.52 25.18
C GLY A 227 -19.10 21.56 23.73
N ALA A 228 -18.06 22.32 23.40
CA ALA A 228 -17.35 22.19 22.13
C ALA A 228 -15.86 22.05 22.42
N LEU A 229 -15.18 21.16 21.71
CA LEU A 229 -13.73 21.04 21.76
C LEU A 229 -13.15 22.07 20.78
N THR A 230 -12.44 23.06 21.30
CA THR A 230 -11.84 24.16 20.51
C THR A 230 -10.42 24.44 20.95
N ILE A 231 -9.58 24.97 20.06
CA ILE A 231 -8.25 25.46 20.44
C ILE A 231 -8.43 26.68 21.34
N SER A 232 -7.89 26.64 22.56
CA SER A 232 -7.89 27.75 23.51
C SER A 232 -6.61 28.56 23.49
N ASN A 233 -5.47 27.93 23.20
CA ASN A 233 -4.21 28.59 22.90
C ASN A 233 -3.60 27.93 21.67
N ALA A 234 -3.33 28.71 20.64
CA ALA A 234 -2.82 28.18 19.38
C ALA A 234 -1.32 27.89 19.40
N GLY A 235 -0.58 28.38 20.39
CA GLY A 235 0.88 28.26 20.47
C GLY A 235 1.61 28.94 19.30
N GLY A 236 0.98 29.91 18.65
CA GLY A 236 1.52 30.61 17.48
C GLY A 236 1.28 29.90 16.14
N GLN A 237 0.49 28.81 16.11
CA GLN A 237 0.14 28.10 14.88
C GLN A 237 -1.26 28.47 14.38
N SER A 238 -1.54 28.16 13.11
CA SER A 238 -2.90 28.21 12.54
C SER A 238 -3.48 26.80 12.50
N TRP A 239 -4.54 26.56 13.26
CA TRP A 239 -5.14 25.23 13.41
C TRP A 239 -6.37 25.05 12.52
N THR A 240 -6.43 23.91 11.85
CA THR A 240 -7.64 23.38 11.20
C THR A 240 -8.36 22.47 12.19
N LEU A 241 -9.68 22.61 12.27
CA LEU A 241 -10.53 21.89 13.20
C LEU A 241 -11.41 20.91 12.42
N GLU A 242 -11.23 19.60 12.62
CA GLU A 242 -12.09 18.60 11.99
C GLU A 242 -13.45 18.50 12.69
N THR A 243 -14.35 17.66 12.16
CA THR A 243 -15.66 17.44 12.77
C THR A 243 -15.50 16.77 14.14
N GLN A 244 -16.17 17.31 15.16
CA GLN A 244 -16.18 16.69 16.49
C GLN A 244 -17.13 15.48 16.52
N GLN A 245 -16.65 14.36 17.03
CA GLN A 245 -17.46 13.17 17.26
C GLN A 245 -17.99 13.16 18.70
N ASN A 246 -19.31 12.95 18.83
CA ASN A 246 -20.00 12.96 20.11
C ASN A 246 -20.58 11.58 20.41
N GLN A 247 -20.16 11.00 21.53
CA GLN A 247 -20.77 9.84 22.16
C GLN A 247 -21.15 10.19 23.61
N THR A 248 -22.09 9.45 24.20
CA THR A 248 -22.43 9.62 25.63
C THR A 248 -21.19 9.51 26.51
N ASN A 249 -20.89 10.58 27.24
CA ASN A 249 -19.69 10.72 28.07
C ASN A 249 -18.35 10.52 27.33
N CYS A 250 -18.27 10.65 26.01
CA CYS A 250 -17.00 10.53 25.28
C CYS A 250 -17.03 11.41 24.04
N ARG A 251 -16.19 12.43 23.99
CA ARG A 251 -16.19 13.42 22.91
C ARG A 251 -14.78 13.58 22.43
N ILE A 252 -14.57 13.44 21.13
CA ILE A 252 -13.25 13.59 20.51
C ILE A 252 -13.28 14.58 19.37
N ARG A 253 -12.15 15.26 19.18
CA ARG A 253 -11.92 16.11 18.01
C ARG A 253 -10.45 16.07 17.63
N LEU A 254 -10.21 15.95 16.33
CA LEU A 254 -8.89 16.14 15.74
C LEU A 254 -8.71 17.60 15.32
N PHE A 255 -7.56 18.14 15.69
CA PHE A 255 -7.04 19.42 15.27
C PHE A 255 -5.74 19.16 14.53
N TRP A 256 -5.43 19.93 13.50
CA TRP A 256 -4.13 19.82 12.86
C TRP A 256 -3.59 21.15 12.37
N CYS A 257 -2.27 21.25 12.34
CA CYS A 257 -1.57 22.38 11.74
C CYS A 257 -0.26 21.93 11.12
N ARG A 258 0.32 22.81 10.30
CA ARG A 258 1.74 22.71 9.92
C ARG A 258 2.54 23.53 10.91
N PHE A 259 3.53 22.92 11.55
CA PHE A 259 4.42 23.65 12.44
C PHE A 259 5.23 24.69 11.65
N ASN A 260 5.20 25.95 12.08
CA ASN A 260 5.92 27.05 11.43
C ASN A 260 7.39 27.20 11.87
N GLY A 261 7.86 26.34 12.79
CA GLY A 261 9.24 26.34 13.29
C GLY A 261 9.41 26.86 14.72
N THR A 262 8.41 27.52 15.31
CA THR A 262 8.47 28.00 16.70
C THR A 262 7.16 27.85 17.45
N TRP A 263 7.22 27.64 18.76
CA TRP A 263 6.05 27.70 19.64
C TRP A 263 6.13 28.97 20.47
N SER A 264 5.10 29.83 20.41
CA SER A 264 5.03 31.02 21.28
C SER A 264 4.53 30.68 22.69
N ALA A 265 3.86 29.54 22.83
CA ALA A 265 3.39 28.94 24.07
C ALA A 265 3.02 27.47 23.82
N ASN A 266 2.75 26.72 24.89
CA ASN A 266 2.15 25.39 24.77
C ASN A 266 0.73 25.53 24.19
N PRO A 267 0.40 24.84 23.09
CA PRO A 267 -0.96 24.83 22.57
C PRO A 267 -1.90 24.10 23.54
N SER A 268 -3.17 24.51 23.55
CA SER A 268 -4.17 23.96 24.46
C SER A 268 -5.54 23.84 23.83
N VAL A 269 -6.34 22.90 24.34
CA VAL A 269 -7.73 22.66 23.93
C VAL A 269 -8.65 23.01 25.09
N SER A 270 -9.68 23.82 24.82
CA SER A 270 -10.86 23.94 25.68
C SER A 270 -11.78 22.76 25.38
N LEU A 271 -12.09 21.97 26.39
CA LEU A 271 -12.85 20.72 26.29
C LEU A 271 -14.32 20.86 26.73
N GLY A 272 -14.68 22.03 27.29
CA GLY A 272 -16.04 22.32 27.74
C GLY A 272 -16.50 21.52 28.96
N SER A 273 -15.59 20.84 29.68
CA SER A 273 -15.87 20.11 30.92
C SER A 273 -14.62 20.02 31.80
N THR A 274 -14.79 19.79 33.10
CA THR A 274 -13.70 19.60 34.08
C THR A 274 -13.73 18.21 34.73
N ASN A 275 -14.23 17.20 34.02
CA ASN A 275 -14.36 15.84 34.56
C ASN A 275 -13.07 15.03 34.38
N CYS A 276 -12.77 14.70 33.13
CA CYS A 276 -11.59 13.94 32.73
C CYS A 276 -11.24 14.34 31.31
N ASN A 277 -10.05 14.90 31.12
CA ASN A 277 -9.63 15.57 29.89
C ASN A 277 -8.27 15.07 29.44
N THR A 278 -8.16 14.63 28.19
CA THR A 278 -6.92 14.15 27.61
C THR A 278 -6.66 14.89 26.32
N VAL A 279 -5.47 15.45 26.16
CA VAL A 279 -4.99 16.01 24.89
C VAL A 279 -3.74 15.24 24.49
N VAL A 280 -3.73 14.67 23.30
CA VAL A 280 -2.58 13.95 22.73
C VAL A 280 -2.14 14.67 21.47
N MET A 281 -0.84 14.91 21.34
CA MET A 281 -0.20 15.48 20.17
C MET A 281 0.67 14.40 19.51
N HIS A 282 0.54 14.24 18.19
CA HIS A 282 1.41 13.43 17.35
C HIS A 282 2.03 14.30 16.28
N VAL A 283 3.30 14.04 15.96
CA VAL A 283 4.05 14.81 14.99
C VAL A 283 4.58 13.89 13.90
N PHE A 284 4.34 14.26 12.65
CA PHE A 284 4.86 13.56 11.47
C PHE A 284 5.74 14.51 10.67
N ARG A 285 6.92 14.03 10.29
CA ARG A 285 7.85 14.79 9.46
C ARG A 285 7.54 14.55 7.99
N PRO A 286 7.35 15.63 7.19
CA PRO A 286 7.14 15.46 5.77
C PRO A 286 8.36 14.84 5.09
N PRO A 287 8.18 14.25 3.91
CA PRO A 287 9.27 13.69 3.13
C PRO A 287 10.32 14.73 2.71
N ASN A 288 9.96 16.03 2.67
CA ASN A 288 10.86 17.13 2.41
C ASN A 288 10.36 18.43 3.07
N THR A 289 11.26 19.40 3.28
CA THR A 289 10.95 20.69 3.93
C THR A 289 10.05 21.62 3.11
N SER A 290 10.02 21.44 1.78
CA SER A 290 9.16 22.20 0.87
C SER A 290 7.72 21.70 0.83
N SER A 291 7.43 20.54 1.45
CA SER A 291 6.10 19.95 1.43
C SER A 291 5.12 20.72 2.31
N VAL A 292 3.89 20.81 1.83
CA VAL A 292 2.72 21.31 2.56
C VAL A 292 1.79 20.14 2.82
N TRP A 293 1.28 20.06 4.05
CA TRP A 293 0.26 19.08 4.40
C TRP A 293 -1.11 19.54 3.96
N GLN A 294 -1.84 18.63 3.33
CA GLN A 294 -3.25 18.80 2.97
C GLN A 294 -4.02 17.54 3.33
N VAL A 295 -5.32 17.68 3.51
CA VAL A 295 -6.22 16.52 3.61
C VAL A 295 -6.24 15.81 2.25
N ASP A 296 -5.95 14.51 2.27
CA ASP A 296 -6.11 13.62 1.09
C ASP A 296 -7.54 13.09 1.03
N VAL A 297 -8.05 12.60 2.17
CA VAL A 297 -9.42 12.11 2.32
C VAL A 297 -9.99 12.68 3.61
N ALA A 298 -11.17 13.29 3.51
CA ALA A 298 -11.86 13.91 4.64
C ALA A 298 -12.07 12.94 5.81
N GLN A 299 -12.15 13.48 7.02
CA GLN A 299 -12.39 12.69 8.22
C GLN A 299 -13.69 11.89 8.10
N VAL A 300 -13.61 10.59 8.42
CA VAL A 300 -14.75 9.75 8.74
C VAL A 300 -14.73 9.48 10.23
N SER A 301 -15.84 9.73 10.93
CA SER A 301 -15.95 9.48 12.37
C SER A 301 -17.25 8.77 12.70
N GLY A 302 -17.28 8.12 13.87
CA GLY A 302 -18.46 7.39 14.32
C GLY A 302 -18.38 7.00 15.79
N ASN A 303 -19.45 6.38 16.26
CA ASN A 303 -19.54 5.82 17.61
C ASN A 303 -19.45 4.30 17.54
N PHE A 304 -18.93 3.69 18.60
CA PHE A 304 -19.01 2.25 18.80
C PHE A 304 -19.71 1.95 20.14
N THR A 305 -20.45 0.85 20.16
CA THR A 305 -21.01 0.27 21.39
C THR A 305 -19.95 -0.56 22.11
N ALA A 306 -20.18 -0.85 23.38
CA ALA A 306 -19.39 -1.81 24.15
C ALA A 306 -19.12 -3.10 23.34
N PRO A 307 -17.87 -3.38 22.92
CA PRO A 307 -17.59 -4.57 22.14
C PRO A 307 -17.74 -5.83 23.00
N PRO A 308 -18.30 -6.93 22.45
CA PRO A 308 -18.57 -8.13 23.23
C PRO A 308 -17.30 -8.90 23.62
N ALA A 309 -17.39 -9.63 24.73
CA ALA A 309 -16.40 -10.62 25.13
C ALA A 309 -16.35 -11.80 24.13
N PRO A 310 -15.24 -12.55 24.01
CA PRO A 310 -14.00 -12.42 24.81
C PRO A 310 -13.01 -11.39 24.27
N ASN A 311 -13.06 -11.07 22.98
CA ASN A 311 -11.97 -10.31 22.33
C ASN A 311 -12.12 -8.78 22.43
N ARG A 312 -13.35 -8.27 22.65
CA ARG A 312 -13.63 -6.83 22.83
C ARG A 312 -12.99 -5.94 21.77
N THR A 313 -13.00 -6.40 20.53
CA THR A 313 -12.36 -5.73 19.39
C THR A 313 -13.20 -4.57 18.87
N VAL A 314 -12.58 -3.41 18.69
CA VAL A 314 -13.17 -2.24 18.05
C VAL A 314 -12.46 -2.03 16.70
N THR A 315 -13.21 -2.18 15.62
CA THR A 315 -12.71 -2.03 14.24
C THR A 315 -13.13 -0.68 13.68
N ILE A 316 -12.17 0.07 13.15
CA ILE A 316 -12.41 1.25 12.32
C ILE A 316 -12.39 0.80 10.85
N PRO A 317 -13.46 1.03 10.09
CA PRO A 317 -13.46 0.80 8.65
C PRO A 317 -12.37 1.61 7.96
N GLY A 318 -11.67 0.99 7.02
CA GLY A 318 -10.67 1.69 6.22
C GLY A 318 -11.26 2.78 5.33
N ILE A 319 -10.39 3.69 4.87
CA ILE A 319 -10.71 4.71 3.85
C ILE A 319 -9.88 4.45 2.59
N THR A 320 -10.28 5.01 1.46
CA THR A 320 -9.56 4.87 0.18
C THR A 320 -8.79 6.15 -0.10
N THR A 321 -7.46 6.12 0.05
CA THR A 321 -6.60 7.25 -0.27
C THR A 321 -6.54 7.51 -1.77
N ILE A 322 -6.31 8.77 -2.14
CA ILE A 322 -6.25 9.24 -3.53
C ILE A 322 -4.80 9.40 -3.97
N THR A 323 -3.90 9.72 -3.03
CA THR A 323 -2.50 10.02 -3.32
C THR A 323 -1.56 8.93 -2.81
N ASP A 324 -0.54 8.59 -3.61
CA ASP A 324 0.59 7.77 -3.19
C ASP A 324 1.37 8.48 -2.06
N GLY A 325 1.90 7.73 -1.11
CA GLY A 325 2.57 8.28 0.08
C GLY A 325 1.63 8.92 1.12
N ALA A 326 0.31 8.80 0.98
CA ALA A 326 -0.63 9.40 1.93
C ALA A 326 -0.50 8.82 3.36
N LEU A 327 -0.60 9.69 4.37
CA LEU A 327 -0.68 9.32 5.79
C LEU A 327 -2.13 9.05 6.15
N VAL A 328 -2.47 7.83 6.53
CA VAL A 328 -3.74 7.52 7.17
C VAL A 328 -3.55 7.51 8.68
N PHE A 329 -4.41 8.22 9.41
CA PHE A 329 -4.38 8.30 10.87
C PHE A 329 -5.74 7.91 11.43
N ALA A 330 -5.74 7.05 12.46
CA ALA A 330 -6.94 6.53 13.11
C ALA A 330 -6.85 6.68 14.63
N THR A 331 -7.99 7.01 15.25
CA THR A 331 -8.13 7.19 16.70
C THR A 331 -9.30 6.38 17.23
N TRP A 332 -9.09 5.75 18.38
CA TRP A 332 -10.14 5.20 19.22
C TRP A 332 -10.13 5.94 20.55
N ALA A 333 -11.32 6.27 21.05
CA ALA A 333 -11.51 6.80 22.39
C ALA A 333 -12.62 6.02 23.08
N SER A 334 -12.33 5.56 24.29
CA SER A 334 -13.28 4.94 25.20
C SER A 334 -13.69 5.95 26.25
N ARG A 335 -14.92 5.87 26.72
CA ARG A 335 -15.29 6.62 27.92
C ARG A 335 -14.46 6.19 29.12
N ASP A 336 -14.08 4.91 29.26
CA ASP A 336 -13.39 4.34 30.43
C ASP A 336 -11.87 4.19 30.22
N ASP A 337 -11.06 3.99 31.28
CA ASP A 337 -9.58 3.87 31.27
C ASP A 337 -9.06 2.52 30.77
N ASN A 338 -9.80 1.91 29.85
CA ASN A 338 -9.46 0.66 29.18
C ASN A 338 -8.01 0.67 28.67
N THR A 339 -7.31 -0.43 28.94
CA THR A 339 -6.08 -0.75 28.26
C THR A 339 -6.39 -1.25 26.86
N TRP A 340 -5.53 -0.89 25.91
CA TRP A 340 -5.68 -1.19 24.51
C TRP A 340 -4.65 -2.25 24.10
N GLY A 341 -5.17 -3.38 23.61
CA GLY A 341 -4.37 -4.51 23.17
C GLY A 341 -3.65 -4.26 21.84
N SER A 342 -3.08 -5.36 21.32
CA SER A 342 -2.29 -5.33 20.09
C SER A 342 -3.07 -4.76 18.91
N LEU A 343 -2.37 -3.93 18.12
CA LEU A 343 -2.87 -3.42 16.85
C LEU A 343 -2.99 -4.57 15.85
N THR A 344 -4.17 -4.72 15.27
CA THR A 344 -4.42 -5.68 14.19
C THR A 344 -5.03 -4.96 13.00
N GLY A 345 -4.78 -5.45 11.79
CA GLY A 345 -5.28 -4.81 10.58
C GLY A 345 -4.67 -5.40 9.33
N THR A 346 -5.23 -5.06 8.17
CA THR A 346 -4.66 -5.48 6.89
C THR A 346 -3.52 -4.54 6.50
N GLY A 347 -2.31 -5.08 6.42
CA GLY A 347 -1.09 -4.33 6.08
C GLY A 347 -0.38 -3.69 7.28
N ALA A 348 0.62 -2.86 6.97
CA ALA A 348 1.54 -2.29 7.96
C ALA A 348 0.95 -1.06 8.68
N TRP A 349 0.04 -1.29 9.63
CA TRP A 349 -0.39 -0.27 10.59
C TRP A 349 0.61 -0.20 11.76
N PHE A 350 0.86 1.00 12.25
CA PHE A 350 1.79 1.29 13.35
C PHE A 350 1.08 2.05 14.48
N THR A 351 1.53 1.87 15.72
CA THR A 351 1.03 2.67 16.85
C THR A 351 1.97 3.87 17.08
N PRO A 352 1.49 5.12 16.96
CA PRO A 352 2.31 6.29 17.24
C PRO A 352 2.41 6.52 18.74
N GLY A 353 3.62 6.76 19.23
CA GLY A 353 3.86 7.14 20.62
C GLY A 353 3.59 6.00 21.61
N SER A 354 2.84 6.30 22.67
CA SER A 354 2.45 5.29 23.66
C SER A 354 1.35 4.39 23.10
N ALA A 355 1.32 3.13 23.54
CA ALA A 355 0.31 2.16 23.11
C ALA A 355 -1.14 2.63 23.37
N GLN A 356 -1.30 3.49 24.37
CA GLN A 356 -2.55 4.03 24.86
C GLN A 356 -2.27 5.31 25.68
N TYR A 357 -3.33 6.07 25.96
CA TYR A 357 -3.31 7.30 26.74
C TYR A 357 -4.51 7.28 27.69
N ARG A 358 -4.35 6.64 28.85
CA ARG A 358 -5.37 6.56 29.91
C ARG A 358 -5.27 7.75 30.84
N ASN A 359 -6.42 8.26 31.25
CA ASN A 359 -6.56 9.29 32.26
C ASN A 359 -7.48 8.77 33.35
N THR A 360 -6.95 8.65 34.55
CA THR A 360 -7.61 8.04 35.72
C THR A 360 -8.29 9.09 36.61
N SER A 361 -8.47 10.32 36.12
CA SER A 361 -9.12 11.39 36.87
C SER A 361 -10.63 11.20 36.90
N GLY A 362 -11.21 11.14 38.11
CA GLY A 362 -12.66 11.15 38.31
C GLY A 362 -13.36 10.01 37.57
N ALA A 363 -14.11 10.34 36.52
CA ALA A 363 -14.92 9.41 35.74
C ALA A 363 -14.17 8.77 34.56
N ASP A 364 -12.83 8.62 34.68
CA ASP A 364 -11.86 7.96 33.80
C ASP A 364 -11.99 8.22 32.28
N GLN A 365 -10.98 7.88 31.48
CA GLN A 365 -11.10 7.66 30.03
C GLN A 365 -9.81 7.13 29.43
N SER A 366 -9.89 6.62 28.20
CA SER A 366 -8.71 6.24 27.44
C SER A 366 -8.86 6.55 25.96
N GLN A 367 -7.73 6.73 25.30
CA GLN A 367 -7.64 6.71 23.85
C GLN A 367 -6.39 6.00 23.35
N THR A 368 -6.41 5.58 22.11
CA THR A 368 -5.27 4.99 21.40
C THR A 368 -5.33 5.39 19.93
N HIS A 369 -4.20 5.23 19.25
CA HIS A 369 -3.99 5.73 17.91
C HIS A 369 -3.32 4.67 17.04
N ALA A 370 -3.49 4.80 15.73
CA ALA A 370 -2.75 4.06 14.74
C ALA A 370 -2.51 4.94 13.51
N TYR A 371 -1.43 4.68 12.78
CA TYR A 371 -1.20 5.30 11.49
C TYR A 371 -0.68 4.28 10.47
N LYS A 372 -0.83 4.63 9.19
CA LYS A 372 -0.31 3.86 8.06
C LYS A 372 0.11 4.82 6.97
N VAL A 373 1.31 4.62 6.43
CA VAL A 373 1.76 5.31 5.22
C VAL A 373 1.39 4.45 4.02
N MET A 374 0.59 5.00 3.11
CA MET A 374 0.10 4.31 1.93
C MET A 374 1.14 4.41 0.82
N ALA A 375 1.89 3.33 0.57
CA ALA A 375 2.85 3.32 -0.54
C ALA A 375 2.18 3.59 -1.90
N THR A 376 0.96 3.08 -2.09
CA THR A 376 0.14 3.34 -3.26
C THR A 376 -1.26 3.75 -2.81
N ALA A 377 -1.86 4.72 -3.50
CA ALA A 377 -3.23 5.14 -3.33
C ALA A 377 -4.17 3.92 -3.39
N GLY A 378 -5.14 3.87 -2.49
CA GLY A 378 -6.09 2.77 -2.43
C GLY A 378 -6.66 2.55 -1.04
N ALA A 379 -7.28 1.38 -0.84
CA ALA A 379 -7.89 1.04 0.44
C ALA A 379 -6.82 0.91 1.54
N SER A 380 -6.96 1.68 2.63
CA SER A 380 -6.12 1.55 3.82
C SER A 380 -6.26 0.19 4.49
N GLY A 381 -7.38 -0.49 4.24
CA GLY A 381 -7.81 -1.67 5.00
C GLY A 381 -8.35 -1.28 6.37
N ASN A 382 -9.11 -2.19 6.96
CA ASN A 382 -9.61 -2.03 8.32
C ASN A 382 -8.45 -2.10 9.32
N VAL A 383 -8.62 -1.39 10.43
CA VAL A 383 -7.69 -1.40 11.56
C VAL A 383 -8.48 -1.61 12.84
N SER A 384 -7.94 -2.41 13.76
CA SER A 384 -8.63 -2.81 14.98
C SER A 384 -7.69 -2.84 16.19
N LYS A 385 -8.24 -2.54 17.36
CA LYS A 385 -7.62 -2.76 18.66
C LYS A 385 -8.64 -3.36 19.63
N ASN A 386 -8.15 -4.05 20.65
CA ASN A 386 -8.98 -4.70 21.66
C ASN A 386 -9.00 -3.87 22.95
N GLN A 387 -10.16 -3.72 23.59
CA GLN A 387 -10.23 -3.20 24.96
C GLN A 387 -10.02 -4.36 25.95
N LEU A 388 -8.94 -4.33 26.72
CA LEU A 388 -8.51 -5.48 27.53
C LEU A 388 -8.98 -5.42 28.99
N THR A 389 -8.82 -4.28 29.66
CA THR A 389 -9.25 -4.12 31.07
C THR A 389 -10.70 -3.68 31.18
N LEU A 390 -11.32 -3.89 32.34
CA LEU A 390 -12.62 -3.35 32.83
C LEU A 390 -13.90 -3.61 32.04
N GLY A 391 -13.86 -3.88 30.75
CA GLY A 391 -15.07 -4.06 29.97
C GLY A 391 -14.80 -3.87 28.49
N GLY A 392 -15.80 -4.19 27.68
CA GLY A 392 -15.96 -3.44 26.45
C GLY A 392 -16.79 -2.21 26.81
N ASP A 393 -16.33 -1.02 26.45
CA ASP A 393 -17.04 0.23 26.66
C ASP A 393 -17.43 0.88 25.35
N ALA A 394 -18.51 1.64 25.40
CA ALA A 394 -18.88 2.50 24.30
C ALA A 394 -17.90 3.66 24.16
N GLY A 395 -17.72 4.13 22.93
CA GLY A 395 -16.78 5.19 22.63
C GLY A 395 -16.97 5.80 21.25
N ALA A 396 -15.96 6.55 20.82
CA ALA A 396 -15.92 7.26 19.55
C ALA A 396 -14.64 6.91 18.78
N TYR A 397 -14.72 6.97 17.45
CA TYR A 397 -13.57 6.79 16.58
C TYR A 397 -13.54 7.84 15.48
N LEU A 398 -12.36 8.05 14.91
CA LEU A 398 -12.17 8.81 13.67
C LEU A 398 -11.02 8.21 12.84
N ILE A 399 -11.07 8.45 11.53
CA ILE A 399 -10.02 8.13 10.57
C ILE A 399 -9.95 9.24 9.51
N ILE A 400 -8.75 9.66 9.14
CA ILE A 400 -8.49 10.73 8.17
C ILE A 400 -7.22 10.39 7.38
N ALA A 401 -7.11 10.90 6.15
CA ALA A 401 -5.86 10.82 5.38
C ALA A 401 -5.30 12.21 5.07
N PHE A 402 -3.98 12.34 5.13
CA PHE A 402 -3.21 13.51 4.72
C PHE A 402 -2.26 13.17 3.59
N LYS A 403 -1.96 14.15 2.75
CA LYS A 403 -0.90 14.08 1.73
C LYS A 403 0.08 15.22 1.92
N ALA A 404 1.34 14.93 1.63
CA ALA A 404 2.38 15.95 1.48
C ALA A 404 2.42 16.38 0.00
N VAL A 405 2.21 17.66 -0.26
CA VAL A 405 2.26 18.25 -1.61
C VAL A 405 3.46 19.19 -1.68
N ILE A 406 4.31 19.01 -2.69
CA ILE A 406 5.40 19.94 -2.98
C ILE A 406 4.79 21.18 -3.64
N ILE A 407 5.05 22.35 -3.06
CA ILE A 407 4.67 23.66 -3.64
C ILE A 407 5.82 24.30 -4.39
#